data_AF-A0AAV0QIH6-F1
#
_entry.id   AF-A0AAV0QIH6-F1
#
_cell.length_a   1.000
_cell.length_b   1.000
_cell.length_c   1.000
_cell.angle_alpha   90.00
_cell.angle_beta   90.00
_cell.angle_gamma   90.00
#
_symmetry.space_group_name_H-M   'P 1'
#
loop_
_entity.id
_entity.type
_entity.pdbx_description
1 polymer ?
#
loop_
_entity_poly.entity_id
_entity_poly.type
_entity_poly.pdbx_seq_one_letter_code
_entity_poly.pdbx_strand_id
1 'polypeptide(L)'
;MIELKCCYCTILLQLLPGVCLVSDDTVKDLCHGDSREWYTRGCPSKFGWLALIGLGLYIISFSPGMGTAPWIVNSEIYPLRFRGVCGGIAATANWISNLIVAQTFLSLTEAIGTDMTFLLFGIVSVVGFFFVIVFVPETKGLPIEEVEKMLELRPLQYKFWEKKKRPEGTMEEEEKLDKKNQGV
;
A
#
# COMPACT_ATOMS: atom_id res chain seq x y z
N MET A 1 9.71 -20.13 30.21
CA MET A 1 8.76 -20.05 29.07
C MET A 1 9.32 -20.99 28.01
N ILE A 2 8.78 -22.21 27.90
CA ILE A 2 9.26 -23.22 26.94
C ILE A 2 8.43 -23.03 25.68
N GLU A 3 9.04 -22.48 24.64
CA GLU A 3 8.48 -22.44 23.29
C GLU A 3 8.37 -23.88 22.77
N LEU A 4 7.20 -24.52 22.95
CA LEU A 4 6.89 -25.81 22.35
C LEU A 4 6.78 -25.62 20.83
N LYS A 5 7.86 -25.94 20.12
CA LYS A 5 7.89 -25.91 18.65
C LYS A 5 7.10 -27.12 18.12
N CYS A 6 5.99 -26.83 17.44
CA CYS A 6 5.20 -27.82 16.70
C CYS A 6 5.91 -28.21 15.40
N CYS A 7 5.92 -29.51 15.05
CA CYS A 7 6.46 -30.01 13.78
C CYS A 7 5.47 -30.95 13.07
N TYR A 8 5.59 -31.05 11.74
CA TYR A 8 4.75 -31.89 10.88
C TYR A 8 5.60 -32.89 10.08
N CYS A 9 5.07 -34.12 9.96
CA CYS A 9 5.67 -35.23 9.22
C CYS A 9 4.67 -35.78 8.21
N THR A 10 4.99 -35.72 6.91
CA THR A 10 4.05 -36.07 5.82
C THR A 10 4.24 -37.51 5.34
N ILE A 11 3.14 -38.27 5.14
CA ILE A 11 3.15 -39.54 4.38
C ILE A 11 2.76 -39.25 2.94
N LEU A 12 3.47 -39.85 2.01
CA LEU A 12 3.21 -39.79 0.57
C LEU A 12 1.70 -39.76 0.23
N LEU A 13 1.32 -38.75 -0.56
CA LEU A 13 0.10 -38.61 -1.36
C LEU A 13 -1.27 -38.31 -0.71
N GLN A 14 -1.44 -38.29 0.62
CA GLN A 14 -2.65 -37.75 1.24
C GLN A 14 -2.36 -36.65 2.27
N LEU A 15 -2.75 -35.42 1.91
CA LEU A 15 -2.80 -34.25 2.81
C LEU A 15 -3.87 -34.48 3.89
N LEU A 16 -3.57 -35.28 4.92
CA LEU A 16 -4.36 -35.27 6.14
C LEU A 16 -3.90 -34.11 7.01
N PRO A 17 -4.79 -33.18 7.40
CA PRO A 17 -4.47 -32.19 8.42
C PRO A 17 -4.40 -32.89 9.78
N GLY A 18 -3.34 -32.61 10.54
CA GLY A 18 -3.39 -32.72 11.99
C GLY A 18 -2.71 -33.95 12.60
N VAL A 19 -1.42 -33.79 12.90
CA VAL A 19 -0.88 -34.05 14.24
C VAL A 19 0.34 -33.14 14.40
N CYS A 20 0.24 -32.09 15.22
CA CYS A 20 1.44 -31.38 15.68
C CYS A 20 2.17 -32.35 16.61
N LEU A 21 3.34 -32.80 16.17
CA LEU A 21 4.25 -33.57 17.02
C LEU A 21 5.18 -32.59 17.75
N VAL A 22 5.52 -32.92 18.99
CA VAL A 22 6.56 -32.22 19.74
C VAL A 22 7.88 -32.34 18.97
N SER A 23 8.52 -31.21 18.70
CA SER A 23 9.83 -31.14 18.06
C SER A 23 10.91 -31.75 18.96
N ASP A 24 11.18 -33.04 18.80
CA ASP A 24 12.26 -33.79 19.46
C ASP A 24 13.18 -34.41 18.39
N ASP A 25 14.48 -34.54 18.66
CA ASP A 25 15.45 -35.12 17.72
C ASP A 25 15.07 -36.58 17.37
N THR A 26 14.45 -37.30 18.31
CA THR A 26 13.93 -38.66 18.10
C THR A 26 12.83 -38.72 17.01
N VAL A 27 11.94 -37.72 17.00
CA VAL A 27 10.81 -37.66 16.04
C VAL A 27 11.32 -37.25 14.66
N LYS A 28 12.35 -36.40 14.62
CA LYS A 28 13.02 -35.98 13.39
C LYS A 28 13.70 -37.15 12.69
N ASP A 29 14.43 -37.97 13.45
CA ASP A 29 15.13 -39.13 12.90
C ASP A 29 14.16 -40.22 12.40
N LEU A 30 13.03 -40.43 13.10
CA LEU A 30 11.96 -41.33 12.63
C LEU A 30 11.37 -40.87 11.29
N CYS A 31 11.15 -39.56 11.10
CA CYS A 31 10.62 -39.03 9.85
C CYS A 31 11.61 -39.12 8.68
N HIS A 32 12.90 -38.87 8.94
CA HIS A 32 13.93 -39.05 7.92
C HIS A 32 14.13 -40.52 7.55
N GLY A 33 14.02 -41.46 8.50
CA GLY A 33 14.10 -42.90 8.27
C GLY A 33 13.01 -43.44 7.32
N ASP A 34 11.82 -42.84 7.34
CA ASP A 34 10.69 -43.18 6.48
C ASP A 34 10.65 -42.38 5.16
N SER A 35 11.72 -41.66 4.80
CA SER A 35 11.78 -40.76 3.62
C SER A 35 10.72 -39.64 3.59
N ARG A 36 10.32 -39.15 4.77
CA ARG A 36 9.31 -38.09 4.91
C ARG A 36 9.97 -36.73 5.07
N GLU A 37 9.36 -35.71 4.47
CA GLU A 37 9.85 -34.33 4.61
C GLU A 37 9.42 -33.71 5.95
N TRP A 38 10.37 -33.03 6.59
CA TRP A 38 10.25 -32.44 7.91
C TRP A 38 9.98 -30.92 7.83
N TYR A 39 8.82 -30.48 8.30
CA TYR A 39 8.44 -29.06 8.28
C TYR A 39 8.23 -28.53 9.71
N THR A 40 9.02 -27.51 10.08
CA THR A 40 9.02 -26.89 11.42
C THR A 40 8.23 -25.59 11.50
N ARG A 41 7.85 -25.01 10.35
CA ARG A 41 7.39 -23.61 10.24
C ARG A 41 6.10 -23.43 9.44
N GLY A 42 5.53 -24.48 8.86
CA GLY A 42 4.24 -24.39 8.16
C GLY A 42 3.87 -25.65 7.38
N CYS A 43 2.57 -25.90 7.18
CA CYS A 43 2.09 -26.96 6.31
C CYS A 43 2.13 -26.51 4.83
N PRO A 44 2.62 -27.34 3.90
CA PRO A 44 2.52 -27.05 2.48
C PRO A 44 1.04 -27.04 2.04
N SER A 45 0.47 -25.85 1.87
CA SER A 45 -0.88 -25.67 1.34
C SER A 45 -0.83 -25.56 -0.17
N LYS A 46 -1.68 -26.32 -0.88
CA LYS A 46 -1.85 -26.20 -2.34
C LYS A 46 -2.27 -24.78 -2.77
N PHE A 47 -2.84 -23.99 -1.86
CA PHE A 47 -3.28 -22.62 -2.10
C PHE A 47 -2.21 -21.56 -1.81
N GLY A 48 -1.00 -21.92 -1.38
CA GLY A 48 0.07 -20.95 -1.09
C GLY A 48 0.44 -20.08 -2.30
N TRP A 49 0.37 -20.63 -3.51
CA TRP A 49 0.60 -19.88 -4.76
C TRP A 49 -0.40 -18.74 -4.97
N LEU A 50 -1.64 -18.90 -4.52
CA LEU A 50 -2.67 -17.85 -4.62
C LEU A 50 -2.30 -16.64 -3.75
N ALA A 51 -1.78 -16.89 -2.54
CA ALA A 51 -1.29 -15.83 -1.67
C ALA A 51 -0.08 -15.10 -2.26
N LEU A 52 0.84 -15.82 -2.91
CA LEU A 52 1.99 -15.23 -3.60
C LEU A 52 1.57 -14.33 -4.78
N ILE A 53 0.65 -14.81 -5.62
CA ILE A 53 0.12 -14.02 -6.75
C ILE A 53 -0.63 -12.79 -6.23
N GLY A 54 -1.47 -12.95 -5.20
CA GLY A 54 -2.21 -11.84 -4.59
C GLY A 54 -1.28 -10.77 -4.02
N LEU A 55 -0.24 -11.17 -3.28
CA LEU A 55 0.78 -10.26 -2.78
C LEU A 55 1.55 -9.57 -3.91
N GLY A 56 1.89 -10.30 -4.98
CA GLY A 56 2.56 -9.72 -6.15
C GLY A 56 1.73 -8.65 -6.84
N LEU A 57 0.44 -8.94 -7.11
CA LEU A 57 -0.49 -7.97 -7.69
C LEU A 57 -0.70 -6.75 -6.79
N TYR A 58 -0.75 -6.95 -5.47
CA TYR A 58 -0.81 -5.87 -4.50
C TYR A 58 0.41 -4.96 -4.60
N ILE A 59 1.63 -5.50 -4.59
CA ILE A 59 2.87 -4.70 -4.66
C ILE A 59 2.96 -3.92 -5.97
N ILE A 60 2.65 -4.57 -7.11
CA ILE A 60 2.68 -3.93 -8.42
C ILE A 60 1.70 -2.76 -8.50
N SER A 61 0.50 -2.91 -7.93
CA SER A 61 -0.53 -1.87 -7.91
C SER A 61 -0.21 -0.75 -6.91
N PHE A 62 0.35 -1.11 -5.75
CA PHE A 62 0.67 -0.19 -4.67
C PHE A 62 1.85 0.72 -5.01
N SER A 63 2.86 0.19 -5.71
CA SER A 63 4.11 0.90 -6.02
C SER A 63 3.91 2.25 -6.74
N PRO A 64 3.19 2.34 -7.89
CA PRO A 64 2.94 3.63 -8.55
C PRO A 64 1.80 4.44 -7.93
N GLY A 65 0.94 3.81 -7.11
CA GLY A 65 -0.20 4.46 -6.47
C GLY A 65 0.20 5.08 -5.13
N MET A 66 -0.08 4.34 -4.05
CA MET A 66 0.12 4.80 -2.68
C MET A 66 1.60 4.96 -2.29
N GLY A 67 2.52 4.32 -3.02
CA GLY A 67 3.96 4.42 -2.76
C GLY A 67 4.55 5.79 -3.08
N THR A 68 4.11 6.43 -4.17
CA THR A 68 4.68 7.69 -4.67
C THR A 68 3.70 8.86 -4.61
N ALA A 69 2.40 8.63 -4.85
CA ALA A 69 1.43 9.71 -4.96
C ALA A 69 1.35 10.62 -3.72
N PRO A 70 1.34 10.12 -2.46
CA PRO A 70 1.28 10.99 -1.28
C PRO A 70 2.47 11.94 -1.16
N TRP A 71 3.66 11.49 -1.56
CA TRP A 71 4.88 12.30 -1.51
C TRP A 71 4.88 13.41 -2.57
N ILE A 72 4.35 13.09 -3.76
CA ILE A 72 4.17 14.07 -4.84
C ILE A 72 3.13 15.11 -4.45
N VAL A 73 1.96 14.68 -3.99
CA VAL A 73 0.87 15.59 -3.57
C VAL A 73 1.32 16.50 -2.43
N ASN A 74 2.05 15.98 -1.43
CA ASN A 74 2.65 16.81 -0.38
C ASN A 74 3.58 17.89 -0.96
N SER A 75 4.32 17.59 -2.02
CA SER A 75 5.22 18.55 -2.65
C SER A 75 4.49 19.62 -3.49
N GLU A 76 3.31 19.28 -4.03
CA GLU A 76 2.46 20.16 -4.84
C GLU A 76 1.57 21.09 -4.01
N ILE A 77 1.07 20.61 -2.85
CA ILE A 77 0.15 21.37 -1.99
C ILE A 77 0.87 22.44 -1.17
N TYR A 78 2.12 22.21 -0.76
CA TYR A 78 2.78 23.12 0.17
C TYR A 78 3.41 24.34 -0.52
N PRO A 79 3.14 25.56 0.01
CA PRO A 79 3.76 26.77 -0.52
C PRO A 79 5.28 26.73 -0.36
N LEU A 80 5.99 27.30 -1.32
CA LEU A 80 7.47 27.23 -1.42
C LEU A 80 8.19 27.61 -0.12
N ARG A 81 7.65 28.59 0.62
CA ARG A 81 8.23 29.09 1.87
C ARG A 81 8.16 28.10 3.04
N PHE A 82 7.14 27.24 3.10
CA PHE A 82 6.91 26.33 4.23
C PHE A 82 7.05 24.85 3.87
N ARG A 83 7.33 24.52 2.61
CA ARG A 83 7.45 23.15 2.11
C ARG A 83 8.37 22.26 2.96
N GLY A 84 9.50 22.78 3.45
CA GLY A 84 10.42 22.03 4.29
C GLY A 84 9.82 21.64 5.66
N VAL A 85 9.14 22.58 6.32
CA VAL A 85 8.52 22.34 7.65
C VAL A 85 7.30 21.44 7.51
N CYS A 86 6.39 21.76 6.58
CA CYS A 86 5.19 20.96 6.34
C CYS A 86 5.54 19.54 5.87
N GLY A 87 6.53 19.40 4.98
CA GLY A 87 7.04 18.11 4.54
C GLY A 87 7.67 17.29 5.67
N GLY A 88 8.44 17.94 6.54
CA GLY A 88 9.00 17.31 7.74
C GLY A 88 7.92 16.78 8.69
N ILE A 89 6.91 17.60 9.01
CA ILE A 89 5.78 17.20 9.85
C ILE A 89 5.01 16.02 9.23
N ALA A 90 4.75 16.08 7.92
CA ALA A 90 4.07 15.00 7.21
C ALA A 90 4.87 13.70 7.24
N ALA A 91 6.20 13.76 7.05
CA ALA A 91 7.08 12.61 7.14
C ALA A 91 7.09 12.03 8.56
N THR A 92 7.21 12.85 9.59
CA THR A 92 7.16 12.38 10.99
C THR A 92 5.83 11.71 11.31
N ALA A 93 4.70 12.29 10.89
CA ALA A 93 3.39 11.68 11.07
C ALA A 93 3.27 10.32 10.35
N ASN A 94 3.85 10.20 9.15
CA ASN A 94 3.91 8.94 8.41
C ASN A 94 4.71 7.87 9.18
N TRP A 95 5.91 8.22 9.67
CA TRP A 95 6.75 7.29 10.45
C TRP A 95 6.11 6.88 11.76
N ILE A 96 5.44 7.80 12.47
CA ILE A 96 4.70 7.47 13.69
C ILE A 96 3.56 6.50 13.38
N SER A 97 2.80 6.77 12.32
CA SER A 97 1.69 5.88 11.90
C SER A 97 2.21 4.49 11.52
N ASN A 98 3.36 4.42 10.85
CA ASN A 98 4.02 3.15 10.53
C ASN A 98 4.41 2.38 11.80
N LEU A 99 4.98 3.07 12.80
CA LEU A 99 5.31 2.44 14.09
C LEU A 99 4.06 1.89 14.79
N ILE A 100 2.97 2.67 14.82
CA ILE A 100 1.70 2.24 15.41
C ILE A 100 1.20 0.97 14.71
N VAL A 101 1.14 0.98 13.38
CA VAL A 101 0.69 -0.16 12.59
C VAL A 101 1.56 -1.39 12.84
N ALA A 102 2.89 -1.25 12.87
CA ALA A 102 3.80 -2.36 13.12
C ALA A 102 3.61 -2.98 14.52
N GLN A 103 3.45 -2.16 15.56
CA GLN A 103 3.21 -2.63 16.93
C GLN A 103 1.84 -3.28 17.09
N THR A 104 0.79 -2.66 16.52
CA THR A 104 -0.56 -3.22 16.54
C THR A 104 -0.62 -4.53 15.77
N PHE A 105 0.04 -4.63 14.61
CA PHE A 105 0.06 -5.86 13.81
C PHE A 105 0.67 -7.05 14.57
N LEU A 106 1.80 -6.86 15.24
CA LEU A 106 2.42 -7.90 16.07
C LEU A 106 1.49 -8.34 17.19
N SER A 107 0.96 -7.37 17.95
CA SER A 107 0.08 -7.64 19.08
C SER A 107 -1.22 -8.35 18.67
N LEU A 108 -1.81 -7.98 17.53
CA LEU A 108 -3.02 -8.62 16.99
C LEU A 108 -2.73 -10.04 16.50
N THR A 109 -1.58 -10.23 15.83
CA THR A 109 -1.20 -11.55 15.31
C THR A 109 -1.04 -12.56 16.44
N GLU A 110 -0.48 -12.14 17.57
CA GLU A 110 -0.34 -12.98 18.77
C GLU A 110 -1.70 -13.26 19.45
N ALA A 111 -2.64 -12.32 19.41
CA ALA A 111 -3.92 -12.44 20.12
C ALA A 111 -5.00 -13.21 19.33
N ILE A 112 -5.17 -12.91 18.04
CA ILE A 112 -6.29 -13.41 17.21
C ILE A 112 -5.85 -14.22 15.99
N GLY A 113 -4.55 -14.37 15.76
CA GLY A 113 -4.00 -15.10 14.63
C GLY A 113 -3.79 -14.25 13.37
N THR A 114 -2.93 -14.75 12.49
CA THR A 114 -2.45 -14.05 11.29
C THR A 114 -3.57 -13.80 10.26
N ASP A 115 -4.44 -14.77 10.05
CA ASP A 115 -5.53 -14.74 9.08
C ASP A 115 -6.54 -13.62 9.34
N MET A 116 -7.04 -13.51 10.58
CA MET A 116 -7.98 -12.46 10.97
C MET A 116 -7.33 -11.08 11.00
N THR A 117 -6.06 -11.01 11.38
CA THR A 117 -5.29 -9.77 11.39
C THR A 117 -5.17 -9.18 9.98
N PHE A 118 -4.78 -9.98 8.98
CA PHE A 118 -4.69 -9.51 7.60
C PHE A 118 -6.03 -9.02 7.04
N LEU A 119 -7.14 -9.68 7.40
CA LEU A 119 -8.47 -9.27 6.96
C LEU A 119 -8.88 -7.91 7.55
N LEU A 120 -8.63 -7.70 8.85
CA LEU A 120 -8.90 -6.42 9.53
C LEU A 120 -8.11 -5.27 8.89
N PHE A 121 -6.80 -5.45 8.70
CA PHE A 121 -5.97 -4.44 8.05
C PHE A 121 -6.41 -4.19 6.60
N GLY A 122 -6.82 -5.24 5.88
CA GLY A 122 -7.39 -5.11 4.53
C GLY A 122 -8.63 -4.22 4.49
N ILE A 123 -9.58 -4.39 5.43
CA ILE A 123 -10.77 -3.53 5.53
C ILE A 123 -10.38 -2.09 5.81
N VAL A 124 -9.47 -1.86 6.78
CA VAL A 124 -8.99 -0.51 7.11
C VAL A 124 -8.30 0.15 5.91
N SER A 125 -7.51 -0.60 5.14
CA SER A 125 -6.89 -0.09 3.91
C SER A 125 -7.93 0.31 2.85
N VAL A 126 -9.00 -0.47 2.67
CA VAL A 126 -10.08 -0.14 1.73
C VAL A 126 -10.81 1.14 2.17
N VAL A 127 -11.15 1.26 3.46
CA VAL A 127 -11.78 2.48 4.00
C VAL A 127 -10.87 3.69 3.81
N GLY A 128 -9.57 3.56 4.09
CA GLY A 128 -8.58 4.60 3.86
C GLY A 128 -8.46 4.99 2.38
N PHE A 129 -8.51 4.02 1.47
CA PHE A 129 -8.50 4.28 0.04
C PHE A 129 -9.72 5.09 -0.43
N PHE A 130 -10.92 4.75 0.04
CA PHE A 130 -12.12 5.55 -0.24
C PHE A 130 -12.03 6.95 0.36
N PHE A 131 -11.49 7.08 1.57
CA PHE A 131 -11.25 8.38 2.19
C PHE A 131 -10.31 9.24 1.32
N VAL A 132 -9.21 8.67 0.81
CA VAL A 132 -8.30 9.39 -0.08
C VAL A 132 -9.00 9.86 -1.35
N ILE A 133 -9.77 9.00 -2.02
CA ILE A 133 -10.51 9.37 -3.23
C ILE A 133 -11.49 10.52 -2.98
N VAL A 134 -12.13 10.56 -1.81
CA VAL A 134 -13.16 11.57 -1.49
C VAL A 134 -12.55 12.89 -1.01
N PHE A 135 -11.51 12.83 -0.18
CA PHE A 135 -10.96 14.00 0.50
C PHE A 135 -9.74 14.62 -0.19
N VAL A 136 -9.00 13.86 -1.00
CA VAL A 136 -7.82 14.39 -1.71
C VAL A 136 -8.25 14.97 -3.06
N PRO A 137 -8.20 16.31 -3.23
CA PRO A 137 -8.50 16.90 -4.52
C PRO A 137 -7.39 16.61 -5.53
N GLU A 138 -7.76 16.45 -6.80
CA GLU A 138 -6.76 16.31 -7.85
C GLU A 138 -6.01 17.62 -8.08
N THR A 139 -4.70 17.61 -7.80
CA THR A 139 -3.77 18.74 -7.99
C THR A 139 -3.02 18.67 -9.32
N LYS A 140 -3.23 17.61 -10.12
CA LYS A 140 -2.48 17.35 -11.35
C LYS A 140 -2.62 18.47 -12.39
N GLY A 141 -1.50 19.09 -12.73
CA GLY A 141 -1.37 19.99 -13.89
C GLY A 141 -1.85 21.42 -13.65
N LEU A 142 -2.08 21.84 -12.40
CA LEU A 142 -2.32 23.24 -12.06
C LEU A 142 -1.01 23.94 -11.70
N PRO A 143 -0.82 25.22 -12.09
CA PRO A 143 0.29 26.02 -11.61
C PRO A 143 0.17 26.24 -10.09
N ILE A 144 1.31 26.35 -9.41
CA ILE A 144 1.39 26.42 -7.94
C ILE A 144 0.57 27.61 -7.40
N GLU A 145 0.54 28.74 -8.12
CA GLU A 145 -0.26 29.90 -7.70
C GLU A 145 -1.77 29.63 -7.74
N GLU A 146 -2.24 28.80 -8.68
CA GLU A 146 -3.65 28.44 -8.80
C GLU A 146 -4.05 27.36 -7.78
N VAL A 147 -3.11 26.50 -7.36
CA VAL A 147 -3.30 25.58 -6.22
C VAL A 147 -3.46 26.37 -4.91
N GLU A 148 -2.62 27.37 -4.68
CA GLU A 148 -2.70 28.24 -3.49
C GLU A 148 -4.06 28.98 -3.44
N LYS A 149 -4.47 29.57 -4.57
CA LYS A 149 -5.79 30.23 -4.69
C LYS A 149 -6.97 29.26 -4.55
N MET A 150 -6.83 28.01 -5.03
CA MET A 150 -7.86 26.97 -4.88
C MET A 150 -7.97 26.48 -3.43
N LEU A 151 -6.89 26.49 -2.66
CA LEU A 151 -6.90 26.14 -1.24
C LEU A 151 -7.44 27.30 -0.38
N GLU A 152 -7.10 28.55 -0.70
CA GLU A 152 -7.62 29.74 -0.01
C GLU A 152 -9.13 29.94 -0.22
N LEU A 153 -9.66 29.63 -1.41
CA LEU A 153 -11.07 29.80 -1.75
C LEU A 153 -11.98 28.63 -1.34
N ARG A 154 -11.46 27.53 -0.77
CA ARG A 154 -12.25 26.31 -0.51
C ARG A 154 -12.59 26.07 0.96
N PRO A 155 -13.83 26.37 1.39
CA PRO A 155 -14.54 25.54 2.35
C PRO A 155 -15.08 24.30 1.62
N LEU A 156 -14.40 23.15 1.73
CA LEU A 156 -14.91 21.79 1.41
C LEU A 156 -15.87 21.67 0.22
N GLN A 157 -15.45 21.97 -1.02
CA GLN A 157 -16.24 21.59 -2.20
C GLN A 157 -15.85 20.20 -2.74
N TYR A 158 -16.76 19.25 -2.49
CA TYR A 158 -16.87 17.84 -2.91
C TYR A 158 -17.00 17.63 -4.45
N LYS A 159 -16.54 18.57 -5.29
CA LYS A 159 -16.87 18.51 -6.72
C LYS A 159 -15.99 17.51 -7.48
N PHE A 160 -16.45 16.28 -7.43
CA PHE A 160 -16.07 15.08 -8.16
C PHE A 160 -15.86 15.38 -9.65
N TRP A 161 -14.64 15.07 -10.13
CA TRP A 161 -14.32 14.73 -11.52
C TRP A 161 -15.00 15.60 -12.60
N GLU A 162 -14.93 16.92 -12.49
CA GLU A 162 -15.27 17.75 -13.65
C GLU A 162 -14.06 17.76 -14.58
N LYS A 163 -14.06 16.82 -15.54
CA LYS A 163 -13.13 16.77 -16.68
C LYS A 163 -13.07 18.16 -17.31
N LYS A 164 -12.05 18.95 -16.98
CA LYS A 164 -11.78 20.22 -17.67
C LYS A 164 -11.45 19.86 -19.12
N LYS A 165 -12.42 19.98 -20.03
CA LYS A 165 -12.16 19.97 -21.46
C LYS A 165 -11.17 21.12 -21.70
N ARG A 166 -9.94 20.76 -22.05
CA ARG A 166 -8.95 21.71 -22.58
C ARG A 166 -9.61 22.37 -23.80
N PRO A 167 -9.76 23.71 -23.86
CA PRO A 167 -10.18 24.34 -25.10
C PRO A 167 -9.07 24.13 -26.13
N GLU A 168 -9.33 23.32 -27.16
CA GLU A 168 -8.45 23.05 -28.31
C GLU A 168 -8.39 24.26 -29.28
N GLY A 169 -8.19 25.48 -28.77
CA GLY A 169 -8.40 26.70 -29.57
C GLY A 169 -7.27 27.71 -29.60
N THR A 170 -6.35 27.74 -28.63
CA THR A 170 -5.43 28.88 -28.50
C THR A 170 -4.09 28.75 -29.25
N MET A 171 -3.84 27.62 -29.92
CA MET A 171 -2.61 27.45 -30.71
C MET A 171 -2.67 28.11 -32.11
N GLU A 172 -3.86 28.39 -32.65
CA GLU A 172 -3.98 29.05 -33.96
C GLU A 172 -3.82 30.57 -33.91
N GLU A 173 -4.09 31.21 -32.75
CA GLU A 173 -3.91 32.66 -32.60
C GLU A 173 -2.45 33.06 -32.37
N GLU A 174 -1.67 32.26 -31.63
CA GLU A 174 -0.24 32.55 -31.41
C GLU A 174 0.59 32.37 -32.69
N GLU A 175 0.29 31.36 -33.53
CA GLU A 175 1.01 31.18 -34.81
C GLU A 175 0.74 32.32 -35.82
N LYS A 176 -0.47 32.92 -35.79
CA LYS A 176 -0.80 34.06 -36.66
C LYS A 176 -0.17 35.37 -36.18
N LEU A 177 0.03 35.54 -34.87
CA LEU A 177 0.73 36.71 -34.33
C LEU A 177 2.25 36.66 -34.57
N ASP A 178 2.86 35.48 -34.49
CA ASP A 178 4.31 35.34 -34.72
C ASP A 178 4.69 35.54 -36.21
N LYS A 179 3.85 35.04 -37.14
CA LYS A 179 4.03 35.29 -38.58
C LYS A 179 3.80 36.74 -39.00
N LYS A 180 3.00 37.51 -38.25
CA LYS A 180 2.78 38.94 -38.52
C LYS A 180 3.94 39.81 -38.04
N ASN A 181 4.65 39.40 -36.99
CA ASN A 181 5.79 40.13 -36.43
C ASN A 181 7.12 39.83 -37.12
N GLN A 182 7.23 38.74 -37.89
CA GLN A 182 8.44 38.40 -38.66
C GLN A 182 8.40 38.89 -40.13
N GLY A 183 7.42 39.73 -40.51
CA GLY A 183 7.16 40.14 -41.89
C GLY A 183 6.95 41.63 -42.12
N VAL A 184 7.57 42.51 -41.31
CA VAL A 184 7.70 43.96 -41.57
C VAL A 184 9.08 44.43 -41.16
#